data_AF-A0A5P9JTG6-F1
#
_entry.id   AF-A0A5P9JTG6-F1
#
_cell.length_a   1.000
_cell.length_b   1.000
_cell.length_c   1.000
_cell.angle_alpha   90.00
_cell.angle_beta   90.00
_cell.angle_gamma   90.00
#
_symmetry.space_group_name_H-M   'P 1'
#
loop_
_entity.id
_entity.type
_entity.pdbx_description
1 polymer ?
#
loop_
_entity_poly.entity_id
_entity_poly.type
_entity_poly.pdbx_seq_one_letter_code
_entity_poly.pdbx_strand_id
1 'polypeptide(L)'
;MTATERQALAFWRTLAPEEIGAGRRRVLERVLALNGPASVGSRRLHARANSALVIGAAVDLLLRRGALDSRYADFVMSCLLAHGLQGDAASPFILAHALSRLARQSERHAACLDLSVRWRQWSRRPAPGPLTDPPQPPA
;
A
#
# COMPACT_ATOMS: atom_id res chain seq x y z
N MET A 1 -17.60 10.69 -0.72
CA MET A 1 -16.14 10.83 -0.73
C MET A 1 -15.73 12.17 -1.35
N THR A 2 -14.98 12.99 -0.62
CA THR A 2 -14.48 14.31 -1.05
C THR A 2 -13.32 14.18 -2.05
N ALA A 3 -12.90 15.29 -2.67
CA ALA A 3 -11.73 15.31 -3.54
C ALA A 3 -10.44 14.96 -2.77
N THR A 4 -10.30 15.49 -1.55
CA THR A 4 -9.17 15.23 -0.66
C THR A 4 -9.09 13.75 -0.25
N GLU A 5 -10.23 13.13 0.07
CA GLU A 5 -10.28 11.70 0.40
C GLU A 5 -9.87 10.82 -0.80
N ARG A 6 -10.34 11.17 -2.01
CA ARG A 6 -9.89 10.50 -3.25
C ARG A 6 -8.39 10.64 -3.47
N GLN A 7 -7.85 11.82 -3.21
CA GLN A 7 -6.42 12.08 -3.36
C GLN A 7 -5.60 11.28 -2.35
N ALA A 8 -6.06 11.17 -1.11
CA ALA A 8 -5.42 10.35 -0.08
C ALA A 8 -5.43 8.86 -0.43
N LEU A 9 -6.55 8.34 -0.94
CA LEU A 9 -6.62 6.95 -1.42
C LEU A 9 -5.79 6.71 -2.69
N ALA A 10 -5.32 7.76 -3.36
CA ALA A 10 -4.42 7.65 -4.50
C ALA A 10 -2.94 7.73 -4.10
N PHE A 11 -2.59 7.87 -2.83
CA PHE A 11 -1.19 7.97 -2.38
C PHE A 11 -0.32 6.80 -2.84
N TRP A 12 -0.88 5.59 -2.89
CA TRP A 12 -0.15 4.40 -3.34
C TRP A 12 0.41 4.52 -4.78
N ARG A 13 -0.20 5.37 -5.63
CA ARG A 13 0.22 5.62 -7.02
C ARG A 13 0.83 6.98 -7.28
N THR A 14 0.94 7.82 -6.24
CA THR A 14 1.49 9.18 -6.38
C THR A 14 2.67 9.47 -5.46
N LEU A 15 2.84 8.68 -4.40
CA LEU A 15 3.88 8.87 -3.41
C LEU A 15 4.81 7.67 -3.34
N ALA A 16 6.08 7.98 -3.20
CA ALA A 16 7.08 7.00 -2.84
C ALA A 16 7.11 6.75 -1.33
N PRO A 17 7.61 5.59 -0.88
CA PRO A 17 7.57 5.23 0.53
C PRO A 17 8.29 6.24 1.44
N GLU A 18 9.39 6.85 1.00
CA GLU A 18 10.12 7.87 1.78
C GLU A 18 9.33 9.16 2.00
N GLU A 19 8.37 9.44 1.12
CA GLU A 19 7.58 10.67 1.16
C GLU A 19 6.37 10.55 2.10
N ILE A 20 6.09 9.35 2.61
CA ILE A 20 4.94 9.08 3.47
C ILE A 20 5.34 9.24 4.94
N GLY A 21 5.43 10.51 5.35
CA GLY A 21 5.61 10.88 6.76
C GLY A 21 4.35 10.62 7.61
N ALA A 22 4.50 10.77 8.93
CA ALA A 22 3.44 10.51 9.91
C ALA A 22 2.13 11.27 9.63
N GLY A 23 2.21 12.50 9.12
CA GLY A 23 1.03 13.29 8.76
C GLY A 23 0.19 12.65 7.65
N ARG A 24 0.84 12.23 6.55
CA ARG A 24 0.16 11.57 5.41
C ARG A 24 -0.38 10.21 5.80
N ARG A 25 0.34 9.47 6.65
CA ARG A 25 -0.14 8.23 7.25
C ARG A 25 -1.44 8.43 8.05
N ARG A 26 -1.48 9.41 8.95
CA ARG A 26 -2.71 9.72 9.74
C ARG A 26 -3.89 10.10 8.84
N VAL A 27 -3.63 10.85 7.77
CA VAL A 27 -4.68 11.19 6.78
C VAL A 27 -5.19 9.93 6.11
N LEU A 28 -4.31 9.05 5.63
CA LEU A 28 -4.68 7.78 5.02
C LEU A 28 -5.52 6.92 5.97
N GLU A 29 -5.07 6.73 7.21
CA GLU A 29 -5.78 5.94 8.23
C GLU A 29 -7.17 6.52 8.52
N ARG A 30 -7.30 7.84 8.62
CA ARG A 30 -8.59 8.52 8.80
C ARG A 30 -9.51 8.28 7.60
N VAL A 31 -9.01 8.46 6.38
CA VAL A 31 -9.80 8.28 5.15
C VAL A 31 -10.27 6.83 5.02
N LEU A 32 -9.39 5.87 5.31
CA LEU A 32 -9.72 4.44 5.33
C LEU A 32 -10.79 4.10 6.38
N ALA A 33 -10.75 4.73 7.56
CA ALA A 33 -11.77 4.55 8.59
C ALA A 33 -13.14 5.13 8.18
N LEU A 34 -13.15 6.27 7.47
CA LEU A 34 -14.37 6.97 7.05
C LEU A 34 -15.07 6.32 5.85
N ASN A 35 -14.32 5.69 4.94
CA ASN A 35 -14.90 5.15 3.71
C ASN A 35 -15.49 3.73 3.87
N GLY A 36 -15.51 3.19 5.10
CA GLY A 36 -16.18 1.94 5.43
C GLY A 36 -15.63 0.71 4.69
N PRO A 37 -16.23 -0.47 4.88
CA PRO A 37 -15.81 -1.65 4.12
C PRO A 37 -16.10 -1.51 2.62
N ALA A 38 -15.12 -1.85 1.78
CA ALA A 38 -15.37 -2.11 0.38
C ALA A 38 -15.90 -3.53 0.19
N SER A 39 -16.97 -3.70 -0.59
CA SER A 39 -17.47 -5.03 -0.96
C SER A 39 -16.55 -5.69 -1.99
N VAL A 40 -16.02 -6.86 -1.65
CA VAL A 40 -15.14 -7.72 -2.46
C VAL A 40 -15.88 -9.02 -2.75
N GLY A 41 -16.61 -9.07 -3.86
CA GLY A 41 -17.53 -10.19 -4.10
C GLY A 41 -18.56 -10.31 -2.96
N SER A 42 -18.57 -11.44 -2.25
CA SER A 42 -19.42 -11.67 -1.07
C SER A 42 -18.80 -11.20 0.26
N ARG A 43 -17.53 -10.77 0.27
CA ARG A 43 -16.81 -10.40 1.50
C ARG A 43 -16.71 -8.89 1.66
N ARG A 44 -16.85 -8.38 2.88
CA ARG A 44 -16.59 -6.97 3.20
C ARG A 44 -15.13 -6.81 3.62
N LEU A 45 -14.35 -6.07 2.84
CA LEU A 45 -12.97 -5.74 3.20
C LEU A 45 -12.95 -4.44 4.01
N HIS A 46 -12.53 -4.53 5.26
CA HIS A 46 -12.36 -3.39 6.14
C HIS A 46 -10.90 -2.93 6.14
N ALA A 47 -10.68 -1.63 6.41
CA ALA A 47 -9.34 -1.06 6.59
C ALA A 47 -8.51 -1.72 7.71
N ARG A 48 -9.19 -2.35 8.69
CA ARG A 48 -8.57 -3.10 9.79
C ARG A 48 -8.56 -4.62 9.55
N ALA A 49 -8.88 -5.08 8.35
CA ALA A 49 -8.79 -6.50 8.03
C ALA A 49 -7.35 -6.99 8.21
N ASN A 50 -7.18 -8.28 8.50
CA ASN A 50 -5.85 -8.90 8.51
C ASN A 50 -5.16 -8.70 7.15
N SER A 51 -3.85 -8.44 7.15
CA SER A 51 -3.06 -8.22 5.93
C SER A 51 -3.25 -9.34 4.90
N ALA A 52 -3.42 -10.60 5.33
CA ALA A 52 -3.69 -11.73 4.43
C ALA A 52 -4.96 -11.54 3.59
N LEU A 53 -6.05 -10.99 4.16
CA LEU A 53 -7.29 -10.73 3.42
C LEU A 53 -7.12 -9.57 2.44
N VAL A 54 -6.39 -8.54 2.83
CA VAL A 54 -6.10 -7.38 1.98
C VAL A 54 -5.21 -7.80 0.80
N ILE A 55 -4.20 -8.65 1.05
CA ILE A 55 -3.34 -9.25 0.04
C ILE A 55 -4.15 -10.08 -0.95
N GLY A 56 -5.04 -10.95 -0.47
CA GLY A 56 -5.93 -11.74 -1.33
C GLY A 56 -6.78 -10.86 -2.26
N ALA A 57 -7.42 -9.82 -1.71
CA ALA A 57 -8.21 -8.87 -2.49
C ALA A 57 -7.37 -8.11 -3.53
N ALA A 58 -6.13 -7.76 -3.18
CA ALA A 58 -5.20 -7.10 -4.11
C ALA A 58 -4.74 -8.03 -5.23
N VAL A 59 -4.45 -9.30 -4.93
CA VAL A 59 -4.12 -10.31 -5.94
C VAL A 59 -5.30 -10.53 -6.89
N ASP A 60 -6.52 -10.66 -6.37
CA ASP A 60 -7.73 -10.80 -7.19
C ASP A 60 -7.92 -9.61 -8.13
N LEU A 61 -7.66 -8.39 -7.65
CA LEU A 61 -7.64 -7.18 -8.47
C LEU A 61 -6.57 -7.23 -9.55
N LEU A 62 -5.36 -7.65 -9.19
CA LEU A 62 -4.23 -7.77 -10.10
C LEU A 62 -4.45 -8.85 -11.15
N LEU A 63 -5.29 -9.86 -10.93
CA LEU A 63 -5.61 -10.83 -11.97
C LEU A 63 -6.56 -10.26 -13.03
N ARG A 64 -7.41 -9.30 -12.67
CA ARG A 64 -8.40 -8.69 -13.57
C ARG A 64 -7.76 -7.59 -14.44
N ARG A 65 -7.95 -7.65 -15.77
CA ARG A 65 -7.50 -6.58 -16.68
C ARG A 65 -8.31 -5.30 -16.45
N GLY A 66 -7.64 -4.14 -16.46
CA GLY A 66 -8.27 -2.82 -16.32
C GLY A 66 -8.85 -2.48 -14.93
N ALA A 67 -8.72 -3.36 -13.93
CA ALA A 67 -9.34 -3.15 -12.62
C ALA A 67 -8.62 -2.12 -11.73
N LEU A 68 -7.38 -1.75 -12.06
CA LEU A 68 -6.52 -0.92 -11.23
C LEU A 68 -6.85 0.57 -11.24
N ASP A 69 -7.66 1.05 -12.20
CA ASP A 69 -8.15 2.44 -12.25
C ASP A 69 -9.49 2.64 -11.53
N SER A 70 -9.97 1.62 -10.82
CA SER A 70 -11.23 1.68 -10.08
C SER A 70 -11.05 2.28 -8.68
N ARG A 71 -12.11 2.92 -8.15
CA ARG A 71 -12.15 3.36 -6.74
C ARG A 71 -11.93 2.21 -5.75
N TYR A 72 -12.35 1.01 -6.15
CA TYR A 72 -12.15 -0.19 -5.38
C TYR A 72 -10.66 -0.57 -5.30
N ALA A 73 -9.93 -0.48 -6.42
CA ALA A 73 -8.49 -0.65 -6.42
C ALA A 73 -7.77 0.39 -5.56
N ASP A 74 -8.17 1.67 -5.66
CA ASP A 74 -7.62 2.73 -4.79
C ASP A 74 -7.79 2.39 -3.30
N PHE A 75 -8.95 1.87 -2.90
CA PHE A 75 -9.19 1.45 -1.52
C PHE A 75 -8.32 0.25 -1.11
N VAL A 76 -8.30 -0.83 -1.90
CA VAL A 76 -7.53 -2.04 -1.57
C VAL A 76 -6.03 -1.76 -1.53
N MET A 77 -5.50 -1.03 -2.51
CA MET A 77 -4.09 -0.65 -2.56
C MET A 77 -3.74 0.32 -1.42
N SER A 78 -4.67 1.17 -0.99
CA SER A 78 -4.51 2.00 0.21
C SER A 78 -4.48 1.19 1.50
N CYS A 79 -5.26 0.12 1.62
CA CYS A 79 -5.15 -0.81 2.73
C CYS A 79 -3.78 -1.51 2.74
N LEU A 80 -3.30 -1.99 1.59
CA LEU A 80 -1.93 -2.54 1.47
C LEU A 80 -0.88 -1.51 1.88
N LEU A 81 -1.03 -0.26 1.44
CA LEU A 81 -0.15 0.82 1.82
C LEU A 81 -0.11 0.99 3.34
N ALA A 82 -1.27 1.02 4.01
CA ALA A 82 -1.35 1.11 5.45
C ALA A 82 -0.66 -0.08 6.16
N HIS A 83 -0.80 -1.30 5.65
CA HIS A 83 -0.12 -2.49 6.20
C HIS A 83 1.39 -2.45 5.96
N GLY A 84 1.83 -2.05 4.77
CA GLY A 84 3.25 -1.88 4.46
C GLY A 84 3.91 -0.89 5.42
N LEU A 85 3.28 0.26 5.66
CA LEU A 85 3.74 1.26 6.63
C LEU A 85 3.73 0.78 8.10
N GLN A 86 3.03 -0.31 8.40
CA GLN A 86 3.01 -0.98 9.70
C GLN A 86 4.04 -2.13 9.80
N GLY A 87 4.79 -2.42 8.73
CA GLY A 87 5.83 -3.43 8.71
C GLY A 87 5.46 -4.74 8.01
N ASP A 88 4.29 -4.84 7.37
CA ASP A 88 3.97 -6.02 6.54
C ASP A 88 4.91 -6.08 5.33
N ALA A 89 5.77 -7.11 5.28
CA ALA A 89 6.82 -7.21 4.27
C ALA A 89 6.29 -7.52 2.85
N ALA A 90 5.11 -8.13 2.74
CA ALA A 90 4.52 -8.50 1.45
C ALA A 90 3.85 -7.32 0.74
N SER A 91 3.23 -6.41 1.51
CA SER A 91 2.45 -5.30 0.98
C SER A 91 3.25 -4.37 0.04
N PRO A 92 4.48 -3.93 0.37
CA PRO A 92 5.31 -3.12 -0.53
C PRO A 92 5.64 -3.81 -1.85
N PHE A 93 5.86 -5.13 -1.83
CA PHE A 93 6.14 -5.90 -3.03
C PHE A 93 4.93 -5.95 -3.96
N ILE A 94 3.74 -6.14 -3.40
CA ILE A 94 2.48 -6.16 -4.16
C ILE A 94 2.18 -4.76 -4.72
N LEU A 95 2.41 -3.70 -3.95
CA LEU A 95 2.30 -2.32 -4.43
C LEU A 95 3.25 -2.06 -5.61
N ALA A 96 4.51 -2.47 -5.50
CA ALA A 96 5.47 -2.35 -6.60
C ALA A 96 4.98 -3.08 -7.86
N HIS A 97 4.41 -4.27 -7.71
CA HIS A 97 3.85 -5.02 -8.84
C HIS A 97 2.63 -4.32 -9.46
N ALA A 98 1.72 -3.80 -8.63
CA ALA A 98 0.55 -3.07 -9.08
C ALA A 98 0.93 -1.82 -9.89
N LEU A 99 1.92 -1.07 -9.42
CA LEU A 99 2.44 0.13 -10.09
C LEU A 99 3.12 -0.20 -11.43
N SER A 100 3.93 -1.26 -11.46
CA SER A 100 4.53 -1.74 -12.70
C SER A 100 3.47 -2.17 -13.73
N ARG A 101 2.41 -2.82 -13.26
CA ARG A 101 1.29 -3.23 -14.12
C ARG A 101 0.49 -2.03 -14.63
N LEU A 102 0.21 -1.03 -13.80
CA LEU A 102 -0.42 0.23 -14.24
C LEU A 102 0.40 0.94 -15.30
N ALA A 103 1.70 1.09 -15.09
CA ALA A 103 2.61 1.72 -16.05
C ALA A 103 2.62 1.01 -17.42
N ARG A 104 2.45 -0.31 -17.44
CA ARG A 104 2.36 -1.11 -18.68
C ARG A 104 1.01 -1.02 -19.38
N GLN A 105 -0.04 -0.57 -18.70
CA GLN A 105 -1.39 -0.49 -19.27
C GLN A 105 -1.65 0.83 -20.01
N SER A 106 -0.96 1.91 -19.64
CA SER A 106 -1.15 3.23 -20.27
C SER A 106 0.07 4.12 -20.08
N GLU A 107 0.43 4.88 -21.11
CA GLU A 107 1.46 5.93 -21.06
C GLU A 107 1.18 6.99 -19.99
N ARG A 108 -0.11 7.23 -19.67
CA ARG A 108 -0.52 8.13 -18.59
C ARG A 108 0.07 7.73 -17.23
N HIS A 109 0.39 6.45 -17.06
CA HIS A 109 0.91 5.89 -15.82
C HIS A 109 2.40 5.58 -15.89
N ALA A 110 3.13 6.10 -16.88
CA ALA A 110 4.58 5.87 -17.01
C ALA A 110 5.36 6.21 -15.72
N ALA A 111 4.97 7.30 -15.02
CA ALA A 111 5.57 7.69 -13.73
C ALA A 111 5.40 6.65 -12.61
N CYS A 112 4.44 5.72 -12.72
CA CYS A 112 4.30 4.62 -11.77
C CYS A 112 5.46 3.62 -11.86
N LEU A 113 6.23 3.59 -12.95
CA LEU A 113 7.38 2.72 -13.08
C LEU A 113 8.49 3.08 -12.07
N ASP A 114 8.78 4.36 -11.91
CA ASP A 114 9.76 4.83 -10.93
C ASP A 114 9.30 4.54 -9.50
N LEU A 115 8.02 4.79 -9.21
CA LEU A 115 7.42 4.43 -7.92
C LEU A 115 7.50 2.92 -7.66
N SER A 116 7.26 2.09 -8.67
CA SER A 116 7.41 0.63 -8.56
C SER A 116 8.81 0.23 -8.11
N VAL A 117 9.85 0.84 -8.68
CA VAL A 117 11.24 0.58 -8.30
C VAL A 117 11.49 0.98 -6.85
N ARG A 118 11.04 2.17 -6.44
CA ARG A 118 11.22 2.67 -5.06
C ARG A 118 10.50 1.77 -4.04
N TRP A 119 9.26 1.36 -4.32
CA TRP A 119 8.51 0.42 -3.48
C TRP A 119 9.17 -0.96 -3.39
N ARG A 120 9.76 -1.46 -4.49
CA ARG A 120 10.50 -2.72 -4.50
C ARG A 120 11.82 -2.65 -3.72
N GLN A 121 12.51 -1.51 -3.75
CA GLN A 121 13.70 -1.32 -2.92
C GLN A 121 13.33 -1.26 -1.44
N TRP A 122 12.23 -0.57 -1.12
CA TRP A 122 11.72 -0.47 0.24
C TRP A 122 11.34 -1.84 0.81
N SER A 123 10.73 -2.72 0.00
CA SER A 123 10.37 -4.09 0.41
C SER A 123 11.57 -4.95 0.80
N ARG A 124 12.79 -4.55 0.43
CA ARG A 124 14.04 -5.26 0.73
C ARG A 124 14.75 -4.71 1.96
N ARG A 125 14.25 -3.62 2.57
CA ARG A 125 14.85 -3.10 3.80
C ARG A 125 14.71 -4.18 4.88
N PRO A 126 15.81 -4.53 5.57
CA PRO A 126 15.71 -5.42 6.72
C PRO A 126 14.71 -4.83 7.70
N ALA A 127 13.83 -5.68 8.24
CA ALA A 127 13.10 -5.30 9.44
C ALA A 127 14.14 -4.84 10.49
N PRO A 128 13.89 -3.76 11.25
CA PRO A 128 14.80 -3.40 12.33
C PRO A 128 14.99 -4.64 13.20
N GLY A 129 16.21 -5.18 13.18
CA GLY A 129 16.56 -6.32 14.01
C GLY A 129 16.35 -5.96 15.48
N PRO A 130 16.17 -6.95 16.36
CA PRO A 130 16.20 -6.68 17.79
C PRO A 130 17.47 -5.89 18.08
N LEU A 131 17.36 -4.78 18.84
CA LEU A 131 18.50 -4.08 19.40
C LEU A 131 19.32 -5.11 20.16
N THR A 132 20.39 -5.62 19.56
CA THR A 132 21.41 -6.34 20.29
C THR A 132 22.00 -5.31 21.24
N ASP A 133 21.75 -5.49 22.54
CA ASP A 133 22.36 -4.67 23.57
C ASP A 133 23.87 -4.54 23.30
N PRO A 134 24.45 -3.33 23.43
CA PRO A 134 25.89 -3.17 23.34
C PRO A 134 26.55 -4.08 24.39
N PRO A 135 27.70 -4.71 24.05
CA PRO A 135 28.39 -5.60 24.98
C PRO A 135 28.63 -4.87 26.30
N GLN A 136 28.07 -5.40 27.39
CA GLN A 136 28.37 -4.94 28.75
C GLN A 136 29.88 -5.10 29.00
N PRO A 137 30.57 -4.06 29.50
CA PRO A 137 31.97 -4.20 29.87
C PRO A 137 32.12 -5.24 30.99
N PRO A 138 33.23 -6.01 31.00
CA PRO A 138 33.47 -6.99 32.05
C PRO A 138 33.56 -6.30 33.42
N ALA A 139 33.01 -6.96 34.43
CA ALA A 139 33.01 -6.55 35.84
C ALA A 139 34.41 -6.54 36.46
#